data_AF-A0A261KW97-F1
#
_entry.id   AF-A0A261KW97-F1
#
_cell.length_a   1.000
_cell.length_b   1.000
_cell.length_c   1.000
_cell.angle_alpha   90.00
_cell.angle_beta   90.00
_cell.angle_gamma   90.00
#
_symmetry.space_group_name_H-M   'P 1'
#
loop_
_entity.id
_entity.type
_entity.pdbx_description
1 polymer ?
#
loop_
_entity_poly.entity_id
_entity_poly.type
_entity_poly.pdbx_seq_one_letter_code
_entity_poly.pdbx_strand_id
1 'polypeptide(L)' 'IQTSNKMLEKLEEWKEKNLDIFCFPTYSSKHNSIETLWKFIKYEWIEIDLT' A
#
# COMPACT_ATOMS: atom_id res chain seq x y z
N ILE A 1 -9.63 0.82 7.84
CA ILE A 1 -9.04 2.17 7.69
C ILE A 1 -7.91 2.25 8.70
N GLN A 2 -6.68 2.58 8.29
CA GLN A 2 -5.55 2.71 9.21
C GLN A 2 -5.62 4.07 9.92
N THR A 3 -6.48 4.15 10.93
CA THR A 3 -6.78 5.39 11.67
C THR A 3 -6.21 5.37 13.09
N SER A 4 -5.15 4.60 13.35
CA SER A 4 -4.56 4.54 14.70
C SER A 4 -4.00 5.90 15.10
N ASN A 5 -4.13 6.27 16.38
CA ASN A 5 -3.64 7.55 16.90
C ASN A 5 -2.15 7.77 16.60
N LYS A 6 -1.36 6.71 16.68
CA LYS A 6 0.07 6.72 16.33
C LYS A 6 0.34 7.10 14.86
N MET A 7 -0.56 6.73 13.94
CA MET A 7 -0.45 7.11 12.54
C MET A 7 -0.82 8.58 12.35
N LEU A 8 -1.87 9.05 13.03
CA LEU A 8 -2.32 10.44 12.97
C LEU A 8 -1.27 11.41 13.52
N GLU A 9 -0.62 11.05 14.64
CA GLU A 9 0.49 11.83 15.23
C GLU A 9 1.67 11.99 14.26
N LYS A 10 1.89 11.03 13.38
CA LYS A 10 2.97 11.07 12.38
C LYS A 10 2.62 11.84 11.11
N LEU A 11 1.32 12.02 10.82
CA LEU A 11 0.89 12.78 9.64
C LEU A 11 1.37 14.24 9.69
N GLU A 12 1.37 14.87 10.86
CA GLU A 12 1.86 16.24 11.02
C GLU A 12 3.35 16.34 10.72
N GLU A 13 4.16 15.44 11.30
CA GLU A 13 5.62 15.37 11.06
C GLU A 13 5.93 15.12 9.57
N TRP A 14 5.16 14.27 8.90
CA TRP A 14 5.35 13.96 7.49
C TRP A 14 4.96 15.10 6.56
N LYS A 15 3.90 15.84 6.90
CA LYS A 15 3.49 17.03 6.17
C LYS A 15 4.57 18.12 6.20
N GLU A 16 5.21 18.32 7.34
CA GLU A 16 6.37 19.24 7.45
C GLU A 16 7.55 18.82 6.56
N LYS A 17 7.69 17.52 6.29
CA LYS A 17 8.72 16.95 5.41
C LYS A 17 8.31 16.93 3.93
N ASN A 18 7.22 17.60 3.55
CA ASN A 18 6.63 17.56 2.21
C ASN A 18 6.25 16.14 1.75
N LEU A 19 5.80 15.29 2.69
CA LEU A 19 5.28 13.97 2.39
C LEU A 19 3.76 13.93 2.58
N ASP A 20 3.04 13.81 1.48
CA ASP A 20 1.58 13.72 1.46
C ASP A 20 1.12 12.27 1.49
N ILE A 21 0.19 11.96 2.40
CA ILE A 21 -0.42 10.63 2.52
C ILE A 21 -1.78 10.61 1.84
N PHE A 22 -1.91 9.76 0.83
CA PHE A 22 -3.18 9.51 0.14
C PHE A 22 -3.96 8.38 0.81
N CYS A 23 -5.10 8.72 1.39
CA CYS A 23 -6.05 7.75 1.94
C CYS A 23 -6.92 7.17 0.81
N PHE A 24 -6.71 5.89 0.51
CA PHE A 24 -7.56 5.18 -0.43
C PHE A 24 -8.87 4.73 0.21
N PRO A 25 -10.00 4.77 -0.53
CA PRO A 25 -11.25 4.21 -0.04
C PRO A 25 -11.12 2.69 0.17
N THR A 26 -11.87 2.13 1.12
CA THR A 26 -11.72 0.77 1.67
C THR A 26 -11.75 -0.36 0.62
N TYR A 27 -12.38 -0.14 -0.53
CA TYR A 27 -12.49 -1.13 -1.62
C TYR A 27 -11.75 -0.71 -2.91
N SER A 28 -10.80 0.23 -2.81
CA SER A 28 -9.99 0.74 -3.92
C SER A 28 -8.85 -0.20 -4.33
N SER A 29 -9.07 -1.52 -4.31
CA SER A 29 -8.04 -2.49 -4.72
C SER A 29 -7.65 -2.34 -6.20
N LYS A 30 -8.56 -1.81 -7.03
CA LYS A 30 -8.33 -1.61 -8.48
C LYS A 30 -7.29 -0.54 -8.83
N HIS A 31 -7.00 0.40 -7.93
CA HIS A 31 -6.08 1.52 -8.22
C HIS A 31 -4.75 1.45 -7.46
N ASN A 32 -4.50 0.38 -6.70
CA ASN A 32 -3.24 0.25 -5.98
C ASN A 32 -2.20 -0.46 -6.86
N SER A 33 -1.20 0.28 -7.34
CA SER A 33 -0.15 -0.25 -8.22
C SER A 33 0.66 -1.38 -7.56
N ILE A 34 0.71 -1.44 -6.23
CA ILE A 34 1.38 -2.53 -5.51
C ILE A 34 0.69 -3.88 -5.74
N GLU A 35 -0.64 -3.91 -5.89
CA GLU A 35 -1.39 -5.15 -6.13
C GLU A 35 -1.07 -5.72 -7.51
N THR A 36 -0.90 -4.84 -8.50
CA THR A 36 -0.43 -5.22 -9.83
C THR A 36 0.99 -5.77 -9.77
N LEU A 37 1.91 -5.09 -9.09
CA LEU A 37 3.26 -5.59 -8.89
C LEU A 37 3.25 -6.96 -8.20
N TRP A 38 2.41 -7.14 -7.19
CA TRP A 38 2.37 -8.39 -6.43
C TRP A 38 1.83 -9.58 -7.24
N LYS A 39 0.92 -9.33 -8.19
CA LYS A 39 0.55 -10.33 -9.19
C LYS A 39 1.73 -10.70 -10.07
N PHE A 40 2.49 -9.73 -10.58
CA PHE A 40 3.68 -10.04 -11.39
C PHE A 40 4.69 -10.87 -10.61
N ILE A 41 4.99 -10.51 -9.36
CA ILE A 41 5.93 -11.29 -8.55
C ILE A 41 5.41 -12.72 -8.33
N LYS A 42 4.12 -12.87 -8.00
CA LYS A 42 3.54 -14.19 -7.72
C LYS A 42 3.47 -15.10 -8.94
N TYR A 43 3.12 -14.57 -10.11
CA TYR A 43 2.85 -15.39 -11.30
C TYR A 43 4.01 -15.47 -12.28
N GLU A 44 4.87 -14.46 -12.34
CA GLU A 44 5.99 -14.43 -13.29
C GLU A 44 7.33 -14.75 -12.62
N TRP A 45 7.54 -14.38 -11.35
CA TRP A 45 8.87 -14.48 -10.72
C TRP A 45 9.00 -15.64 -9.74
N ILE A 46 7.92 -15.97 -9.03
CA ILE A 46 7.89 -17.11 -8.14
C ILE A 46 7.44 -18.32 -8.96
N GLU A 47 8.37 -19.20 -9.31
CA GLU A 47 8.02 -20.53 -9.80
C GLU A 47 7.32 -21.28 -8.67
N ILE A 48 6.00 -21.43 -8.80
CA ILE A 48 5.24 -22.28 -7.89
C ILE A 48 5.45 -23.70 -8.41
N ASP A 49 6.32 -24.44 -7.74
CA ASP A 49 6.51 -25.87 -8.01
C ASP A 49 5.21 -26.59 -7.61
N LEU A 50 4.35 -26.83 -8.60
CA LEU A 50 3.09 -27.55 -8.45
C LEU A 50 3.39 -29.05 -8.55
N THR A 51 4.09 -29.59 -7.55
CA THR A 51 4.18 -31.05 -7.30
C THR A 51 2.97 -31.57 -6.57
#